data_AF-A0A4Q2D5T0-F1
#
_entry.id   AF-A0A4Q2D5T0-F1
#
_cell.length_a   1.000
_cell.length_b   1.000
_cell.length_c   1.000
_cell.angle_alpha   90.00
_cell.angle_beta   90.00
_cell.angle_gamma   90.00
#
_symmetry.space_group_name_H-M   'P 1'
#
loop_
_entity.id
_entity.type
_entity.pdbx_description
1 polymer ?
#
loop_
_entity_poly.entity_id
_entity_poly.type
_entity_poly.pdbx_seq_one_letter_code
_entity_poly.pdbx_strand_id
1 'polypeptide(L)'
;MPPRNSSCGAGRGCWICDGDSDDEPKQVMWVTGPAGSGKTAIMGSVANTCQGKGTLGASFFFSSFSGSVDRRSKRCFVSTLAYQLVQHNAMDQVAEQILSTVERNPAIFEQTLDVQLDQLILKPLRACRDQPQLLEWPKVILIDGLDECEADQYHDMARSDANLRSKEEDQTEILYVLKKAASDPDFPFRIVVASRPEHAIKEFFTNVAHSVTRELFLDEKYNPDADMGLFLESKFASIRPTRDQGLH
;
A
#
# COMPACT_ATOMS: atom_id res chain seq x y z
N MET A 1 18.11 -30.58 40.87
CA MET A 1 17.06 -31.29 40.10
C MET A 1 15.99 -31.73 41.09
N PRO A 2 14.68 -31.46 40.87
CA PRO A 2 13.93 -31.71 39.64
C PRO A 2 13.33 -30.44 38.97
N PRO A 3 12.62 -30.60 37.82
CA PRO A 3 12.30 -29.54 36.85
C PRO A 3 10.79 -29.26 36.68
N ARG A 4 10.43 -28.19 35.95
CA ARG A 4 9.58 -28.19 34.72
C ARG A 4 8.79 -26.89 34.52
N ASN A 5 8.93 -26.38 33.29
CA ASN A 5 7.93 -25.77 32.41
C ASN A 5 6.94 -24.74 32.95
N SER A 6 6.99 -23.57 32.34
CA SER A 6 5.81 -23.04 31.62
C SER A 6 6.26 -22.15 30.48
N SER A 7 5.97 -22.61 29.27
CA SER A 7 6.00 -21.90 28.01
C SER A 7 5.17 -20.61 28.07
N CYS A 8 5.82 -19.46 27.95
CA CYS A 8 5.16 -18.24 27.50
C CYS A 8 5.31 -18.14 25.98
N GLY A 9 4.20 -18.24 25.25
CA GLY A 9 4.18 -18.03 23.82
C GLY A 9 4.67 -16.63 23.48
N ALA A 10 5.70 -16.54 22.64
CA ALA A 10 6.10 -15.30 22.01
C ALA A 10 4.95 -14.82 21.12
N GLY A 11 4.30 -13.72 21.49
CA GLY A 11 3.33 -13.04 20.64
C GLY A 11 4.03 -12.66 19.34
N ARG A 12 3.49 -13.10 18.19
CA ARG A 12 3.98 -12.65 16.88
C ARG A 12 3.53 -11.20 16.70
N GLY A 13 4.50 -10.29 16.53
CA GLY A 13 4.24 -8.87 16.28
C GLY A 13 3.62 -8.62 14.90
N CYS A 14 2.94 -7.48 14.77
CA CYS A 14 2.28 -7.02 13.55
C CYS A 14 3.30 -6.45 12.56
N TRP A 15 3.34 -6.94 11.31
CA TRP A 15 4.28 -6.43 10.30
C TRP A 15 4.05 -4.97 9.95
N ILE A 16 2.84 -4.41 10.11
CA ILE A 16 2.59 -2.97 9.88
C ILE A 16 3.11 -2.10 11.03
N CYS A 17 3.03 -2.57 12.28
CA CYS A 17 3.40 -1.76 13.44
C CYS A 17 4.83 -2.01 13.92
N ASP A 18 5.26 -3.27 13.98
CA ASP A 18 6.39 -3.67 14.82
C ASP A 18 7.69 -3.83 14.05
N GLY A 19 7.64 -4.18 12.76
CA GLY A 19 8.85 -4.68 12.15
C GLY A 19 8.57 -5.70 11.08
N ASP A 20 9.48 -5.76 10.12
CA ASP A 20 9.90 -7.07 9.69
C ASP A 20 11.01 -7.51 10.65
N SER A 21 10.90 -8.71 11.21
CA SER A 21 11.87 -9.25 12.18
C SER A 21 13.06 -9.94 11.51
N ASP A 22 13.05 -10.01 10.18
CA ASP A 22 14.09 -10.63 9.37
C ASP A 22 15.34 -9.73 9.29
N ASP A 23 16.50 -10.33 9.04
CA ASP A 23 17.80 -9.62 8.94
C ASP A 23 17.80 -8.54 7.84
N GLU A 24 16.96 -8.72 6.81
CA GLU A 24 16.70 -7.75 5.75
C GLU A 24 15.22 -7.34 5.73
N PRO A 25 14.84 -6.29 6.48
CA PRO A 25 13.44 -5.95 6.63
C PRO A 25 12.82 -5.49 5.30
N LYS A 26 11.75 -6.17 4.86
CA LYS A 26 11.02 -5.80 3.65
C LYS A 26 10.09 -4.63 3.94
N GLN A 27 10.02 -3.68 3.00
CA GLN A 27 9.18 -2.47 3.10
C GLN A 27 7.88 -2.59 2.31
N VAL A 28 7.84 -3.54 1.37
CA VAL A 28 6.68 -3.81 0.52
C VAL A 28 6.14 -5.19 0.85
N MET A 29 4.81 -5.31 0.96
CA MET A 29 4.11 -6.58 0.97
C MET A 29 3.23 -6.68 -0.28
N TRP A 30 3.41 -7.74 -1.05
CA TRP A 30 2.58 -8.04 -2.21
C TRP A 30 1.59 -9.16 -1.89
N VAL A 31 0.31 -8.79 -1.73
CA VAL A 31 -0.80 -9.71 -1.49
C VAL A 31 -1.38 -10.14 -2.85
N THR A 32 -1.13 -11.38 -3.22
CA THR A 32 -1.47 -11.89 -4.55
C THR A 32 -2.34 -13.13 -4.51
N GLY A 33 -3.03 -13.45 -5.60
CA GLY A 33 -3.91 -14.61 -5.69
C GLY A 33 -4.96 -14.48 -6.79
N PRO A 34 -5.75 -15.53 -7.08
CA PRO A 34 -6.75 -15.52 -8.14
C PRO A 34 -7.89 -14.53 -7.89
N ALA A 35 -8.71 -14.26 -8.92
CA ALA A 35 -9.95 -13.50 -8.75
C ALA A 35 -10.87 -14.19 -7.74
N GLY A 36 -11.57 -13.41 -6.91
CA GLY A 36 -12.44 -13.95 -5.86
C GLY A 36 -11.72 -14.42 -4.58
N SER A 37 -10.39 -14.35 -4.49
CA SER A 37 -9.63 -14.74 -3.29
C SER A 37 -9.77 -13.80 -2.08
N GLY A 38 -10.63 -12.77 -2.18
CA GLY A 38 -10.92 -11.85 -1.08
C GLY A 38 -9.91 -10.71 -0.88
N LYS A 39 -8.91 -10.53 -1.75
CA LYS A 39 -7.90 -9.44 -1.66
C LYS A 39 -8.49 -8.07 -1.34
N THR A 40 -9.43 -7.57 -2.13
CA THR A 40 -10.07 -6.25 -1.88
C THR A 40 -10.83 -6.20 -0.55
N ALA A 41 -11.50 -7.28 -0.16
CA ALA A 41 -12.20 -7.34 1.13
C ALA A 41 -11.22 -7.29 2.31
N ILE A 42 -10.08 -7.95 2.15
CA ILE A 42 -8.95 -7.93 3.07
C ILE A 42 -8.35 -6.51 3.13
N MET A 43 -8.04 -5.89 1.99
CA MET A 43 -7.48 -4.54 1.93
C MET A 43 -8.42 -3.49 2.55
N GLY A 44 -9.73 -3.56 2.27
CA GLY A 44 -10.71 -2.69 2.90
C GLY A 44 -10.82 -2.90 4.42
N SER A 45 -10.66 -4.13 4.89
CA SER A 45 -10.60 -4.43 6.32
C SER A 45 -9.36 -3.83 7.00
N VAL A 46 -8.19 -3.98 6.38
CA VAL A 46 -6.94 -3.41 6.89
C VAL A 46 -7.04 -1.89 6.91
N ALA A 47 -7.53 -1.28 5.82
CA ALA A 47 -7.74 0.16 5.75
C ALA A 47 -8.60 0.66 6.92
N ASN A 48 -9.77 0.04 7.15
CA ASN A 48 -10.65 0.42 8.26
C ASN A 48 -9.98 0.25 9.64
N THR A 49 -9.22 -0.83 9.83
CA THR A 49 -8.52 -1.09 11.09
C THR A 49 -7.40 -0.07 11.32
N CYS A 50 -6.58 0.18 10.32
CA CYS A 50 -5.49 1.15 10.37
C CYS A 50 -6.01 2.59 10.53
N GLN A 51 -7.11 2.94 9.86
CA GLN A 51 -7.77 4.23 10.03
C GLN A 51 -8.25 4.43 11.47
N GLY A 52 -8.89 3.40 12.07
CA GLY A 52 -9.34 3.44 13.46
C GLY A 52 -8.20 3.51 14.48
N LYS A 53 -7.01 2.98 14.13
CA LYS A 53 -5.78 3.08 14.94
C LYS A 53 -4.93 4.33 14.64
N GLY A 54 -5.34 5.17 13.68
CA GLY A 54 -4.54 6.33 13.22
C GLY A 54 -3.23 5.95 12.51
N THR A 55 -3.10 4.71 12.04
CA THR A 55 -1.88 4.20 11.38
C THR A 55 -1.97 4.17 9.85
N LEU A 56 -3.14 4.47 9.27
CA LEU A 56 -3.30 4.58 7.82
C LEU A 56 -2.83 5.96 7.33
N GLY A 57 -1.75 5.98 6.54
CA GLY A 57 -1.27 7.24 5.94
C GLY A 57 -2.03 7.58 4.68
N ALA A 58 -2.17 6.61 3.78
CA ALA A 58 -2.89 6.77 2.54
C ALA A 58 -3.41 5.42 2.01
N SER A 59 -4.40 5.47 1.13
CA SER A 59 -4.85 4.32 0.38
C SER A 59 -5.38 4.69 -1.01
N PHE A 60 -5.17 3.79 -1.96
CA PHE A 60 -5.66 3.91 -3.32
C PHE A 60 -6.24 2.57 -3.80
N PHE A 61 -7.50 2.58 -4.19
CA PHE A 61 -8.22 1.39 -4.64
C PHE A 61 -8.58 1.53 -6.11
N PHE A 62 -7.74 0.95 -6.97
CA PHE A 62 -8.03 0.82 -8.39
C PHE A 62 -9.31 -0.01 -8.59
N SER A 63 -10.14 0.38 -9.55
CA SER A 63 -11.32 -0.38 -9.91
C SER A 63 -11.74 -0.06 -11.34
N SER A 64 -11.59 -1.04 -12.24
CA SER A 64 -11.96 -0.94 -13.66
C SER A 64 -13.47 -0.71 -13.87
N PHE A 65 -14.30 -1.11 -12.91
CA PHE A 65 -15.75 -0.88 -12.94
C PHE A 65 -16.19 0.45 -12.32
N SER A 66 -15.24 1.25 -11.81
CA SER A 66 -15.54 2.55 -11.22
C SER A 66 -16.02 3.54 -12.26
N GLY A 67 -17.13 4.23 -11.95
CA GLY A 67 -17.58 5.38 -12.75
C GLY A 67 -16.62 6.57 -12.71
N SER A 68 -15.76 6.67 -11.69
CA SER A 68 -14.68 7.66 -11.62
C SER A 68 -13.47 7.18 -12.41
N VAL A 69 -13.00 8.01 -13.35
CA VAL A 69 -11.75 7.82 -14.11
C VAL A 69 -10.54 7.82 -13.17
N ASP A 70 -10.58 8.58 -12.08
CA ASP A 70 -9.49 8.70 -11.13
C ASP A 70 -9.13 7.38 -10.47
N ARG A 71 -10.10 6.46 -10.33
CA ARG A 71 -9.88 5.10 -9.79
C ARG A 71 -9.51 4.07 -10.85
N ARG A 72 -9.51 4.44 -12.13
CA ARG A 72 -9.14 3.57 -13.25
C ARG A 72 -7.76 3.93 -13.80
N SER A 73 -7.39 5.20 -13.72
CA SER A 73 -6.14 5.73 -14.27
C SER A 73 -5.06 5.90 -13.19
N LYS A 74 -3.81 5.70 -13.59
CA LYS A 74 -2.65 6.03 -12.76
C LYS A 74 -2.50 7.53 -12.45
N ARG A 75 -3.13 8.42 -13.23
CA ARG A 75 -2.89 9.88 -13.17
C ARG A 75 -3.10 10.50 -11.81
N CYS A 76 -4.14 10.04 -11.12
CA CYS A 76 -4.50 10.55 -9.81
C CYS A 76 -3.80 9.78 -8.68
N PHE A 77 -2.95 8.81 -8.99
CA PHE A 77 -2.36 7.91 -8.01
C PHE A 77 -1.56 8.67 -6.95
N VAL A 78 -0.46 9.32 -7.36
CA VAL A 78 0.43 10.00 -6.41
C VAL A 78 -0.25 11.22 -5.78
N SER A 79 -1.00 11.99 -6.56
CA SER A 79 -1.72 13.16 -6.05
C SER A 79 -2.78 12.80 -4.99
N THR A 80 -3.48 11.67 -5.14
CA THR A 80 -4.42 11.16 -4.13
C THR A 80 -3.68 10.75 -2.86
N LEU A 81 -2.54 10.06 -2.98
CA LEU A 81 -1.73 9.70 -1.81
C LEU A 81 -1.25 10.95 -1.07
N ALA A 82 -0.69 11.93 -1.80
CA ALA A 82 -0.23 13.20 -1.23
C ALA A 82 -1.37 13.97 -0.55
N TYR A 83 -2.54 14.04 -1.18
CA TYR A 83 -3.73 14.67 -0.61
C TYR A 83 -4.13 14.01 0.73
N GLN A 84 -4.15 12.68 0.79
CA GLN A 84 -4.50 11.97 2.03
C GLN A 84 -3.47 12.19 3.15
N LEU A 85 -2.18 12.27 2.81
CA LEU A 85 -1.13 12.62 3.79
C LEU A 85 -1.34 14.05 4.32
N VAL A 86 -1.75 15.00 3.48
CA VAL A 86 -2.11 16.38 3.92
C VAL A 86 -3.30 16.37 4.88
N GLN A 87 -4.26 15.45 4.71
CA GLN A 87 -5.42 15.34 5.59
C GLN A 87 -5.10 14.63 6.92
N HIS A 88 -3.90 14.08 7.09
CA HIS A 88 -3.55 13.32 8.29
C HIS A 88 -3.05 14.25 9.40
N ASN A 89 -3.80 14.35 10.50
CA ASN A 89 -3.51 15.28 11.62
C ASN A 89 -2.11 15.16 12.23
N ALA A 90 -1.49 13.97 12.20
CA ALA A 90 -0.13 13.78 12.74
C ALA A 90 0.99 14.26 11.79
N MET A 91 0.65 14.75 10.60
CA MET A 91 1.58 15.08 9.51
C MET A 91 1.58 16.56 9.12
N ASP A 92 1.16 17.46 10.01
CA ASP A 92 1.01 18.90 9.73
C ASP A 92 2.25 19.52 9.05
N GLN A 93 3.47 19.21 9.50
CA GLN A 93 4.67 19.82 8.92
C GLN A 93 4.97 19.30 7.50
N VAL A 94 4.70 18.02 7.26
CA VAL A 94 4.81 17.44 5.90
C VAL A 94 3.71 18.04 5.02
N ALA A 95 2.50 18.18 5.55
CA ALA A 95 1.37 18.77 4.86
C ALA A 95 1.67 20.20 4.38
N GLU A 96 2.29 21.04 5.23
CA GLU A 96 2.75 22.38 4.87
C GLU A 96 3.74 22.35 3.69
N GLN A 97 4.71 21.43 3.68
CA GLN A 97 5.67 21.29 2.57
C GLN A 97 4.99 20.86 1.27
N ILE A 98 4.02 19.94 1.34
CA ILE A 98 3.23 19.50 0.18
C ILE A 98 2.43 20.66 -0.39
N LEU A 99 1.65 21.35 0.45
CA LEU A 99 0.82 22.48 0.04
C LEU A 99 1.67 23.60 -0.57
N SER A 100 2.80 23.92 0.05
CA SER A 100 3.74 24.92 -0.47
C SER A 100 4.35 24.54 -1.83
N THR A 101 4.52 23.24 -2.10
CA THR A 101 4.95 22.74 -3.40
C THR A 101 3.87 22.93 -4.46
N VAL A 102 2.62 22.60 -4.13
CA VAL A 102 1.45 22.78 -5.01
C VAL A 102 1.21 24.25 -5.33
N GLU A 103 1.31 25.13 -4.34
CA GLU A 103 1.15 26.59 -4.53
C GLU A 103 2.19 27.17 -5.48
N ARG A 104 3.45 26.73 -5.39
CA ARG A 104 4.54 27.19 -6.26
C ARG A 104 4.49 26.61 -7.66
N ASN A 105 3.99 25.38 -7.80
CA ASN A 105 3.93 24.68 -9.08
C ASN A 105 2.64 23.87 -9.24
N PRO A 106 1.51 24.51 -9.59
CA PRO A 106 0.25 23.79 -9.82
C PRO A 106 0.32 22.77 -10.97
N ALA A 107 1.22 22.97 -11.94
CA ALA A 107 1.43 22.05 -13.06
C ALA A 107 2.09 20.72 -12.62
N ILE A 108 2.40 20.53 -11.34
CA ILE A 108 2.93 19.28 -10.80
C ILE A 108 2.00 18.09 -11.08
N PHE A 109 0.68 18.30 -11.11
CA PHE A 109 -0.30 17.24 -11.37
C PHE A 109 -0.30 16.73 -12.81
N GLU A 110 0.35 17.45 -13.73
CA GLU A 110 0.52 17.06 -15.14
C GLU A 110 1.87 16.36 -15.38
N GLN A 111 2.73 16.30 -14.37
CA GLN A 111 4.04 15.65 -14.47
C GLN A 111 3.93 14.13 -14.35
N THR A 112 5.03 13.44 -14.70
CA THR A 112 5.14 11.99 -14.53
C THR A 112 4.99 11.57 -13.07
N LEU A 113 4.61 10.31 -12.84
CA LEU A 113 4.43 9.81 -11.47
C LEU A 113 5.72 9.88 -10.65
N ASP A 114 6.88 9.71 -11.30
CA ASP A 114 8.18 9.83 -10.63
C ASP A 114 8.44 11.26 -10.10
N VAL A 115 8.11 12.28 -10.90
CA VAL A 115 8.25 13.69 -10.51
C VAL A 115 7.23 14.04 -9.44
N GLN A 116 5.98 13.58 -9.58
CA GLN A 116 4.97 13.75 -8.53
C GLN A 116 5.41 13.11 -7.22
N LEU A 117 5.94 11.89 -7.24
CA LEU A 117 6.40 11.19 -6.02
C LEU A 117 7.50 11.98 -5.33
N ASP A 118 8.51 12.40 -6.10
CA ASP A 118 9.65 13.10 -5.52
C ASP A 118 9.22 14.45 -4.93
N GLN A 119 8.41 15.24 -5.63
CA GLN A 119 8.05 16.60 -5.21
C GLN A 119 6.94 16.63 -4.16
N LEU A 120 5.95 15.74 -4.25
CA LEU A 120 4.77 15.76 -3.38
C LEU A 120 4.89 14.82 -2.18
N ILE A 121 5.85 13.90 -2.15
CA ILE A 121 5.97 12.93 -1.04
C ILE A 121 7.40 12.91 -0.50
N LEU A 122 8.40 12.54 -1.31
CA LEU A 122 9.75 12.30 -0.79
C LEU A 122 10.46 13.57 -0.32
N LYS A 123 10.46 14.64 -1.12
CA LYS A 123 11.06 15.93 -0.72
C LYS A 123 10.41 16.52 0.54
N PRO A 124 9.06 16.58 0.66
CA PRO A 124 8.39 16.95 1.90
C PRO A 124 8.85 16.12 3.10
N LEU A 125 8.91 14.79 2.98
CA LEU A 125 9.37 13.92 4.08
C LEU A 125 10.82 14.19 4.47
N ARG A 126 11.73 14.26 3.50
CA ARG A 126 13.16 14.55 3.71
C ARG A 126 13.37 15.91 4.39
N ALA A 127 12.58 16.92 4.04
CA ALA A 127 12.64 18.26 4.65
C ALA A 127 12.22 18.25 6.13
N CYS A 128 11.41 17.27 6.54
CA CYS A 128 10.92 17.12 7.91
C CYS A 128 11.67 16.06 8.73
N ARG A 129 12.71 15.40 8.17
CA ARG A 129 13.38 14.25 8.81
C ARG A 129 13.96 14.52 10.21
N ASP A 130 14.42 15.76 10.42
CA ASP A 130 15.09 16.17 11.67
C ASP A 130 14.08 16.66 12.72
N GLN A 131 12.78 16.63 12.42
CA GLN A 131 11.74 17.03 13.35
C GLN A 131 11.26 15.84 14.21
N PRO A 132 10.82 16.09 15.46
CA PRO A 132 10.31 15.03 16.31
C PRO A 132 9.06 14.41 15.66
N GLN A 133 9.18 13.14 15.26
CA GLN A 133 8.01 12.39 14.82
C GLN A 133 7.09 12.17 16.02
N LEU A 134 5.82 12.54 15.87
CA LEU A 134 4.81 12.20 16.87
C LEU A 134 4.68 10.67 16.92
N LEU A 135 4.44 10.13 18.12
CA LEU A 135 4.21 8.67 18.30
C LEU A 135 3.07 8.13 17.40
N GLU A 136 2.21 9.02 16.91
CA GLU A 136 1.02 8.75 16.10
C GLU A 136 1.25 8.91 14.58
N TRP A 137 2.50 8.95 14.11
CA TRP A 137 2.76 8.98 12.66
C TRP A 137 2.15 7.75 11.96
N PRO A 138 1.50 7.95 10.80
CA PRO A 138 0.96 6.84 10.05
C PRO A 138 2.07 5.87 9.63
N LYS A 139 1.71 4.59 9.48
CA LYS A 139 2.65 3.48 9.28
C LYS A 139 2.50 2.80 7.94
N VAL A 140 1.34 2.92 7.28
CA VAL A 140 1.06 2.13 6.07
C VAL A 140 0.39 2.94 4.97
N ILE A 141 0.79 2.63 3.74
CA ILE A 141 0.10 2.98 2.50
C ILE A 141 -0.45 1.71 1.86
N LEU A 142 -1.74 1.72 1.50
CA LEU A 142 -2.44 0.57 0.94
C LEU A 142 -2.81 0.80 -0.53
N ILE A 143 -2.45 -0.12 -1.42
CA ILE A 143 -2.78 -0.08 -2.83
C ILE A 143 -3.53 -1.36 -3.17
N ASP A 144 -4.79 -1.25 -3.55
CA ASP A 144 -5.62 -2.40 -3.95
C ASP A 144 -5.94 -2.35 -5.43
N GLY A 145 -6.06 -3.53 -6.03
CA GLY A 145 -6.50 -3.71 -7.41
C GLY A 145 -5.53 -3.17 -8.44
N LEU A 146 -4.20 -3.19 -8.21
CA LEU A 146 -3.24 -2.67 -9.20
C LEU A 146 -3.39 -3.31 -10.60
N ASP A 147 -3.82 -4.58 -10.66
CA ASP A 147 -4.19 -5.26 -11.90
C ASP A 147 -5.43 -4.70 -12.59
N GLU A 148 -6.21 -3.85 -11.93
CA GLU A 148 -7.36 -3.15 -12.51
C GLU A 148 -7.04 -1.74 -13.01
N CYS A 149 -5.78 -1.31 -12.94
CA CYS A 149 -5.33 -0.09 -13.61
C CYS A 149 -5.60 -0.23 -15.12
N GLU A 150 -6.24 0.76 -15.71
CA GLU A 150 -6.42 0.89 -17.16
C GLU A 150 -5.23 1.62 -17.76
N ALA A 151 -4.95 1.32 -19.03
CA ALA A 151 -3.94 2.05 -19.79
C ALA A 151 -4.35 3.51 -19.95
N ASP A 152 -3.42 4.43 -19.72
CA ASP A 152 -3.60 5.84 -19.94
C ASP A 152 -3.54 6.15 -21.44
N GLN A 153 -4.72 6.32 -22.04
CA GLN A 153 -4.91 6.49 -23.49
C GLN A 153 -4.79 7.96 -23.96
N TYR A 154 -4.18 8.85 -23.17
CA TYR A 154 -4.23 10.27 -23.50
C TYR A 154 -3.37 10.61 -24.71
N HIS A 155 -4.06 10.96 -25.79
CA HIS A 155 -3.51 11.59 -26.97
C HIS A 155 -3.33 13.09 -26.74
N ASP A 156 -2.10 13.55 -26.94
CA ASP A 156 -1.86 14.89 -27.44
C ASP A 156 -2.57 14.96 -28.81
N MET A 157 -3.69 15.69 -28.92
CA MET A 157 -4.45 15.83 -30.18
C MET A 157 -3.61 16.40 -31.35
N ALA A 158 -2.35 16.76 -31.10
CA ALA A 158 -1.39 17.32 -32.06
C ALA A 158 -0.34 16.33 -32.60
N ARG A 159 -0.23 15.08 -32.10
CA ARG A 159 0.79 14.12 -32.59
C ARG A 159 0.16 12.83 -33.08
N SER A 160 0.03 12.74 -34.40
CA SER A 160 -0.50 11.62 -35.18
C SER A 160 0.45 10.41 -35.29
N ASP A 161 1.32 10.20 -34.31
CA ASP A 161 2.20 9.02 -34.18
C ASP A 161 2.12 8.52 -32.73
N ALA A 162 0.97 7.91 -32.39
CA ALA A 162 0.67 7.54 -31.02
C ALA A 162 1.21 6.15 -30.70
N ASN A 163 2.30 6.09 -29.95
CA ASN A 163 2.59 4.92 -29.11
C ASN A 163 1.52 4.85 -28.03
N LEU A 164 0.45 4.08 -28.30
CA LEU A 164 -0.57 3.74 -27.32
C LEU A 164 0.13 3.09 -26.13
N ARG A 165 0.01 3.67 -24.94
CA ARG A 165 0.52 3.03 -23.73
C ARG A 165 -0.29 1.77 -23.48
N SER A 166 0.41 0.71 -23.14
CA SER A 166 -0.19 -0.53 -22.66
C SER A 166 -0.49 -0.43 -21.17
N LYS A 167 -1.43 -1.26 -20.73
CA LYS A 167 -1.75 -1.45 -19.32
C LYS A 167 -0.51 -1.86 -18.50
N GLU A 168 0.33 -2.72 -19.08
CA GLU A 168 1.54 -3.23 -18.45
C GLU A 168 2.57 -2.13 -18.19
N GLU A 169 2.73 -1.18 -19.13
CA GLU A 169 3.62 -0.02 -18.94
C GLU A 169 3.18 0.86 -17.77
N ASP A 170 1.87 1.04 -17.58
CA ASP A 170 1.32 1.85 -16.49
C ASP A 170 1.42 1.15 -15.14
N GLN A 171 1.12 -0.15 -15.09
CA GLN A 171 1.37 -0.98 -13.91
C GLN A 171 2.85 -0.92 -13.51
N THR A 172 3.75 -1.05 -14.49
CA THR A 172 5.20 -1.02 -14.27
C THR A 172 5.66 0.34 -13.76
N GLU A 173 5.15 1.45 -14.30
CA GLU A 173 5.48 2.80 -13.80
C GLU A 173 5.05 3.00 -12.34
N ILE A 174 3.83 2.57 -11.99
CA ILE A 174 3.34 2.61 -10.60
C ILE A 174 4.27 1.81 -9.68
N LEU A 175 4.67 0.61 -10.10
CA LEU A 175 5.56 -0.26 -9.33
C LEU A 175 6.96 0.32 -9.13
N TYR A 176 7.53 0.99 -10.15
CA TYR A 176 8.80 1.70 -10.00
C TYR A 176 8.70 2.85 -9.00
N VAL A 177 7.61 3.61 -9.03
CA VAL A 177 7.32 4.69 -8.08
C VAL A 177 7.21 4.15 -6.65
N LEU A 178 6.47 3.05 -6.44
CA LEU A 178 6.36 2.41 -5.13
C LEU A 178 7.70 1.86 -4.63
N LYS A 179 8.48 1.21 -5.51
CA LYS A 179 9.83 0.73 -5.18
C LYS A 179 10.75 1.89 -4.79
N LYS A 180 10.73 2.99 -5.55
CA LYS A 180 11.53 4.19 -5.27
C LYS A 180 11.18 4.76 -3.90
N ALA A 181 9.89 4.84 -3.57
CA ALA A 181 9.44 5.27 -2.25
C ALA A 181 9.94 4.34 -1.13
N ALA A 182 9.74 3.03 -1.28
CA ALA A 182 10.19 2.01 -0.32
C ALA A 182 11.71 1.95 -0.11
N SER A 183 12.49 2.44 -1.08
CA SER A 183 13.96 2.44 -1.02
C SER A 183 14.52 3.75 -0.46
N ASP A 184 13.68 4.74 -0.19
CA ASP A 184 14.09 6.02 0.35
C ASP A 184 14.22 5.93 1.89
N PRO A 185 15.35 6.33 2.49
CA PRO A 185 15.57 6.20 3.92
C PRO A 185 14.67 7.11 4.77
N ASP A 186 14.15 8.21 4.19
CA ASP A 186 13.27 9.15 4.86
C ASP A 186 11.78 8.81 4.62
N PHE A 187 11.48 7.68 3.96
CA PHE A 187 10.12 7.18 3.76
C PHE A 187 9.70 6.25 4.90
N PRO A 188 8.79 6.68 5.80
CA PRO A 188 8.51 5.96 7.04
C PRO A 188 7.42 4.89 6.89
N PHE A 189 6.82 4.77 5.71
CA PHE A 189 5.64 3.93 5.50
C PHE A 189 6.01 2.56 4.96
N ARG A 190 5.30 1.55 5.44
CA ARG A 190 5.20 0.27 4.75
C ARG A 190 4.19 0.37 3.62
N ILE A 191 4.41 -0.37 2.56
CA ILE A 191 3.54 -0.39 1.39
C ILE A 191 2.92 -1.78 1.27
N VAL A 192 1.59 -1.86 1.22
CA VAL A 192 0.89 -3.10 0.90
C VAL A 192 0.23 -2.95 -0.45
N VAL A 193 0.62 -3.80 -1.40
CA VAL A 193 0.05 -3.88 -2.74
C VAL A 193 -0.77 -5.15 -2.86
N ALA A 194 -2.04 -5.06 -3.21
CA ALA A 194 -2.86 -6.20 -3.55
C ALA A 194 -3.19 -6.22 -5.03
N SER A 195 -2.96 -7.36 -5.69
CA SER A 195 -3.27 -7.53 -7.11
C SER A 195 -3.34 -8.99 -7.54
N ARG A 196 -3.83 -9.23 -8.75
CA ARG A 196 -3.59 -10.50 -9.47
C ARG A 196 -2.13 -10.60 -9.95
N PRO A 197 -1.59 -11.82 -10.07
CA PRO A 197 -0.23 -12.03 -10.61
C PRO A 197 -0.22 -11.94 -12.14
N GLU A 198 -0.67 -10.82 -12.70
CA GLU A 198 -0.49 -10.51 -14.13
C GLU A 198 1.01 -10.47 -14.47
N HIS A 199 1.37 -10.74 -15.73
CA HIS A 199 2.75 -10.98 -16.16
C HIS A 199 3.71 -9.86 -15.69
N ALA A 200 3.43 -8.61 -16.06
CA ALA A 200 4.27 -7.46 -15.70
C ALA A 200 4.43 -7.28 -14.18
N ILE A 201 3.34 -7.43 -13.42
CA ILE A 201 3.36 -7.29 -11.95
C ILE A 201 4.22 -8.38 -11.32
N LYS A 202 4.00 -9.65 -11.72
CA LYS A 202 4.73 -10.79 -11.19
C LYS A 202 6.22 -10.68 -11.52
N GLU A 203 6.55 -10.38 -12.77
CA GLU A 203 7.94 -10.22 -13.23
C GLU A 203 8.65 -9.12 -12.43
N PHE A 204 7.99 -7.99 -12.19
CA PHE A 204 8.54 -6.90 -11.41
C PHE A 204 8.86 -7.32 -9.97
N PHE A 205 7.92 -7.93 -9.25
CA PHE A 205 8.15 -8.32 -7.86
C PHE A 205 9.17 -9.46 -7.73
N THR A 206 9.22 -10.40 -8.68
CA THR A 206 10.19 -11.50 -8.67
C THR A 206 11.60 -11.06 -9.06
N ASN A 207 11.75 -10.16 -10.04
CA ASN A 207 13.06 -9.84 -10.61
C ASN A 207 13.60 -8.47 -10.19
N VAL A 208 12.73 -7.46 -10.04
CA VAL A 208 13.13 -6.06 -9.83
C VAL A 208 13.05 -5.64 -8.37
N ALA A 209 12.01 -6.07 -7.64
CA ALA A 209 11.72 -5.64 -6.28
C ALA A 209 11.80 -6.76 -5.22
N HIS A 210 12.35 -7.92 -5.56
CA HIS A 210 12.47 -9.07 -4.66
C HIS A 210 13.21 -8.75 -3.35
N SER A 211 14.18 -7.84 -3.39
CA SER A 211 14.97 -7.46 -2.23
C SER A 211 14.19 -6.62 -1.20
N VAL A 212 13.11 -5.94 -1.62
CA VAL A 212 12.30 -5.07 -0.75
C VAL A 212 10.89 -5.58 -0.52
N THR A 213 10.51 -6.69 -1.17
CA THR A 213 9.13 -7.20 -1.19
C THR A 213 9.02 -8.55 -0.49
N ARG A 214 7.99 -8.68 0.34
CA ARG A 214 7.48 -9.95 0.86
C ARG A 214 6.22 -10.35 0.10
N GLU A 215 6.17 -11.58 -0.43
CA GLU A 215 4.98 -12.11 -1.10
C GLU A 215 4.04 -12.79 -0.07
N LEU A 216 2.75 -12.51 -0.19
CA LEU A 216 1.67 -13.21 0.51
C LEU A 216 0.67 -13.74 -0.52
N PHE A 217 0.71 -15.04 -0.80
CA PHE A 217 -0.19 -15.69 -1.75
C PHE A 217 -1.47 -16.16 -1.04
N LEU A 218 -2.63 -15.72 -1.52
CA LEU A 218 -3.95 -16.13 -1.05
C LEU A 218 -4.49 -17.25 -1.96
N ASP A 219 -4.57 -18.48 -1.44
CA ASP A 219 -5.16 -19.64 -2.12
C ASP A 219 -6.36 -20.22 -1.34
N GLU A 220 -7.00 -21.27 -1.87
CA GLU A 220 -8.11 -21.97 -1.21
C GLU A 220 -7.70 -22.67 0.11
N LYS A 221 -6.39 -22.84 0.35
CA LYS A 221 -5.82 -23.41 1.57
C LYS A 221 -5.32 -22.33 2.53
N TYR A 222 -5.54 -21.05 2.20
CA TYR A 222 -5.14 -19.92 3.02
C TYR A 222 -5.75 -20.08 4.40
N ASN A 223 -4.87 -20.33 5.38
CA ASN A 223 -5.25 -20.35 6.78
C ASN A 223 -5.02 -18.96 7.34
N PRO A 224 -6.07 -18.12 7.46
CA PRO A 224 -5.92 -16.81 8.04
C PRO A 224 -5.27 -16.92 9.43
N ASP A 225 -5.59 -17.91 10.26
CA ASP A 225 -5.09 -18.00 11.65
C ASP A 225 -3.56 -18.16 11.77
N ALA A 226 -2.89 -18.74 10.77
CA ALA A 226 -1.45 -18.95 10.81
C ALA A 226 -0.66 -17.68 10.43
N ASP A 227 -1.18 -16.89 9.48
CA ASP A 227 -0.54 -15.69 8.94
C ASP A 227 -1.17 -14.38 9.45
N MET A 228 -2.29 -14.47 10.19
CA MET A 228 -3.03 -13.33 10.74
C MET A 228 -2.28 -12.54 11.79
N GLY A 229 -1.38 -13.20 12.54
CA GLY A 229 -0.52 -12.51 13.50
C GLY A 229 0.38 -11.47 12.84
N LEU A 230 0.66 -11.62 11.53
CA LEU A 230 1.46 -10.69 10.75
C LEU A 230 0.64 -9.56 10.11
N PHE A 231 -0.66 -9.76 9.88
CA PHE A 231 -1.43 -8.90 8.96
C PHE A 231 -2.81 -8.42 9.46
N LEU A 232 -3.50 -9.14 10.34
CA LEU A 232 -4.89 -8.83 10.71
C LEU A 232 -5.18 -9.23 12.15
N GLU A 233 -4.92 -8.34 13.11
CA GLU A 233 -5.40 -8.54 14.48
C GLU A 233 -6.93 -8.40 14.64
N SER A 234 -7.71 -8.13 13.58
CA SER A 234 -9.04 -7.53 13.77
C SER A 234 -10.25 -8.31 13.21
N LYS A 235 -10.14 -9.17 12.18
CA LYS A 235 -11.35 -9.66 11.50
C LYS A 235 -11.86 -11.07 11.75
N PHE A 236 -11.09 -11.98 12.31
CA PHE A 236 -11.57 -13.36 12.44
C PHE A 236 -12.15 -13.71 13.81
N ALA A 237 -12.09 -12.79 14.78
CA ALA A 237 -12.87 -12.91 16.02
C ALA A 237 -14.38 -12.71 15.77
N SER A 238 -14.77 -11.99 14.71
CA SER A 238 -16.14 -11.55 14.45
C SER A 238 -16.86 -12.29 13.30
N ILE A 239 -16.20 -13.22 12.59
CA ILE A 239 -16.81 -14.03 11.51
C ILE A 239 -16.96 -15.50 11.95
N ARG A 240 -16.96 -15.81 13.26
CA ARG A 240 -17.53 -17.08 13.71
C ARG A 240 -19.05 -16.95 13.64
N PRO A 241 -19.77 -17.73 12.81
CA PRO A 241 -21.18 -17.92 13.07
C PRO A 241 -21.24 -18.58 14.45
N THR A 242 -21.85 -17.89 15.41
CA THR A 242 -22.29 -18.50 16.66
C THR A 242 -23.16 -19.67 16.23
N ARG A 243 -22.58 -20.88 16.24
CA ARG A 243 -23.38 -22.09 16.23
C ARG A 243 -24.10 -22.05 17.56
N ASP A 244 -25.33 -21.59 17.48
CA ASP A 244 -26.37 -21.77 18.46
C ASP A 244 -26.37 -23.27 18.82
N GLN A 245 -25.75 -23.62 19.95
CA GLN A 245 -26.03 -24.89 20.59
C GLN A 245 -27.39 -24.74 21.27
N GLY A 246 -28.43 -24.80 20.45
CA GLY A 246 -29.76 -25.12 20.91
C GLY A 246 -29.79 -26.57 21.40
N LEU A 247 -30.03 -26.70 22.71
CA LEU A 247 -30.92 -27.68 23.33
C LEU A 247 -30.90 -29.12 22.76
N HIS A 248 -30.24 -30.03 23.47
CA HIS A 248 -30.92 -31.12 24.18
C HIS A 248 -30.02 -31.81 25.21
#